data_AF-A0A919X5U0-F1
#
_entry.id   AF-A0A919X5U0-F1
#
_cell.length_a   1.000
_cell.length_b   1.000
_cell.length_c   1.000
_cell.angle_alpha   90.00
_cell.angle_beta   90.00
_cell.angle_gamma   90.00
#
_symmetry.space_group_name_H-M   'P 1'
#
loop_
_entity.id
_entity.type
_entity.pdbx_description
1 polymer ?
#
loop_
_entity_poly.entity_id
_entity_poly.type
_entity_poly.pdbx_seq_one_letter_code
_entity_poly.pdbx_strand_id
1 'polypeptide(L)'
;MKGHYFKRDCKCDEDNCTCEWSFIIDIGLYPQTGKRRQRSGSLFKSKENAEVAAAALLSDVKQGNNIKVSDSIFKDFAKFQRSLEDGIYKQQLILYP
;
A
#
# COMPACT_ATOMS: atom_id res chain seq x y z
N MET A 1 -7.36 -7.79 -16.81
CA MET A 1 -6.27 -7.43 -15.87
C MET A 1 -5.05 -8.28 -16.20
N LYS A 2 -3.84 -7.70 -16.31
CA LYS A 2 -2.62 -8.47 -16.55
C LYS A 2 -1.92 -8.73 -15.20
N GLY A 3 -2.35 -9.80 -14.53
CA GLY A 3 -1.69 -10.33 -13.33
C GLY A 3 -1.03 -11.66 -13.64
N HIS A 4 0.17 -11.89 -13.13
CA HIS A 4 0.83 -13.20 -13.21
C HIS A 4 0.59 -13.96 -11.91
N TYR A 5 -0.02 -15.14 -12.01
CA TYR A 5 -0.31 -16.03 -10.89
C TYR A 5 0.54 -17.28 -11.02
N PHE A 6 1.22 -17.66 -9.95
CA PHE A 6 2.18 -18.74 -9.98
C PHE A 6 2.33 -19.39 -8.62
N LYS A 7 2.79 -20.64 -8.62
CA LYS A 7 3.09 -21.39 -7.40
C LYS A 7 4.52 -21.09 -6.94
N ARG A 8 4.70 -20.91 -5.64
CA ARG A 8 6.01 -20.84 -4.97
C ARG A 8 5.99 -21.69 -3.70
N ASP A 9 7.17 -21.85 -3.11
CA ASP A 9 7.34 -22.43 -1.77
C ASP A 9 6.68 -23.81 -1.62
N CYS A 10 6.83 -24.64 -2.65
CA CYS A 10 6.37 -26.03 -2.64
C CYS A 10 7.13 -26.83 -1.59
N LYS A 11 6.40 -27.34 -0.61
CA LYS A 11 6.89 -28.30 0.39
C LYS A 11 6.34 -29.68 0.03
N CYS A 12 7.23 -30.63 -0.17
CA CYS A 12 6.88 -32.01 -0.52
C CYS A 12 7.24 -32.92 0.65
N ASP A 13 6.24 -33.65 1.16
CA ASP A 13 6.44 -34.73 2.10
C ASP A 13 6.14 -36.04 1.35
N GLU A 14 7.16 -36.88 1.16
CA GLU A 14 7.15 -38.19 0.47
C GLU A 14 6.35 -38.21 -0.85
N ASP A 15 5.01 -38.29 -0.79
CA ASP A 15 4.09 -38.35 -1.94
C ASP A 15 3.18 -37.12 -2.12
N ASN A 16 3.13 -36.19 -1.16
CA ASN A 16 2.25 -35.02 -1.17
C ASN A 16 3.02 -33.70 -1.21
N CYS A 17 2.90 -32.97 -2.32
CA CYS A 17 3.46 -31.63 -2.48
C CYS A 17 2.40 -30.55 -2.24
N THR A 18 2.59 -29.74 -1.20
CA THR A 18 1.80 -28.54 -0.93
C THR A 18 2.54 -27.31 -1.45
N CYS A 19 1.97 -26.63 -2.42
CA CYS A 19 2.50 -25.36 -2.95
C CYS A 19 1.59 -24.20 -2.59
N GLU A 20 2.20 -23.03 -2.40
CA GLU A 20 1.46 -21.80 -2.15
C GLU A 20 1.33 -20.99 -3.44
N TRP A 21 0.17 -20.37 -3.62
CA TRP A 21 -0.10 -19.47 -4.72
C TRP A 21 0.36 -18.05 -4.36
N SER A 22 0.97 -17.41 -5.34
CA SER A 22 1.40 -16.02 -5.29
C SER A 22 0.96 -15.32 -6.57
N PHE A 23 0.83 -13.99 -6.49
CA PHE A 23 0.50 -13.16 -7.64
C PHE A 23 1.36 -11.92 -7.70
N ILE A 24 1.55 -11.40 -8.92
CA ILE A 24 2.09 -10.08 -9.19
C ILE A 24 1.13 -9.36 -10.12
N ILE A 25 0.66 -8.18 -9.72
CA ILE A 25 -0.22 -7.33 -10.52
C ILE A 25 0.41 -5.95 -10.74
N ASP A 26 0.27 -5.44 -11.96
CA ASP A 26 0.60 -4.06 -12.29
C ASP A 26 -0.55 -3.16 -11.82
N ILE A 27 -0.21 -2.18 -10.97
CA ILE A 27 -1.16 -1.23 -10.38
C ILE A 27 -1.01 0.18 -10.98
N GLY A 28 -0.26 0.32 -12.09
CA GLY A 28 -0.12 1.57 -12.84
C GLY A 28 1.31 2.12 -12.85
N LEU A 29 1.45 3.40 -13.14
CA LEU A 29 2.74 4.10 -13.16
C LEU A 29 2.89 4.99 -11.93
N TYR A 30 4.11 5.12 -11.42
CA TYR A 30 4.42 6.16 -10.44
C TYR A 30 4.30 7.54 -11.11
N PRO A 31 3.46 8.46 -10.60
CA PRO A 31 3.25 9.76 -11.24
C PRO A 31 4.53 10.62 -11.28
N GLN A 32 5.42 10.44 -10.30
CA GLN A 32 6.67 11.20 -10.20
C GLN A 32 7.77 10.70 -11.15
N THR A 33 7.80 9.41 -11.47
CA THR A 33 8.94 8.79 -12.19
C THR A 33 8.54 8.09 -13.49
N GLY A 34 7.25 7.93 -13.77
CA GLY A 34 6.73 7.18 -14.92
C GLY A 34 7.05 5.69 -14.91
N LYS A 35 7.69 5.17 -13.85
CA LYS A 35 8.05 3.74 -13.74
C LYS A 35 6.84 2.90 -13.36
N ARG A 36 6.83 1.63 -13.80
CA ARG A 36 5.78 0.66 -13.43
C ARG A 36 5.75 0.44 -11.92
N ARG A 37 4.54 0.40 -11.38
CA ARG A 37 4.25 0.11 -9.98
C ARG A 37 3.60 -1.26 -9.93
N GLN A 38 4.33 -2.24 -9.42
CA GLN A 38 3.82 -3.60 -9.24
C GLN A 38 3.59 -3.89 -7.76
N ARG A 39 2.59 -4.72 -7.48
CA ARG A 39 2.32 -5.27 -6.15
C ARG A 39 2.22 -6.78 -6.24
N SER A 40 2.70 -7.44 -5.21
CA SER A 40 2.63 -8.89 -5.07
C SER A 40 1.90 -9.28 -3.80
N GLY A 41 1.20 -10.41 -3.86
CA GLY A 41 0.69 -11.13 -2.70
C GLY A 41 1.14 -12.59 -2.75
N SER A 42 1.32 -13.22 -1.60
CA SER A 42 1.80 -14.60 -1.46
C SER A 42 1.04 -15.33 -0.35
N LEU A 43 1.39 -16.60 -0.12
CA LEU A 43 0.85 -17.47 0.94
C LEU A 43 -0.62 -17.90 0.74
N PHE A 44 -1.11 -17.95 -0.51
CA PHE A 44 -2.48 -18.38 -0.78
C PHE A 44 -2.56 -19.90 -0.97
N LYS A 45 -3.51 -20.54 -0.29
CA LYS A 45 -3.73 -22.00 -0.43
C LYS A 45 -4.30 -22.40 -1.79
N SER A 46 -5.08 -21.51 -2.43
CA SER A 46 -5.72 -21.75 -3.72
C SER A 46 -5.50 -20.57 -4.67
N LYS A 47 -5.58 -20.85 -5.97
CA LYS A 47 -5.53 -19.81 -7.01
C LYS A 47 -6.68 -18.82 -6.86
N GLU A 48 -7.86 -19.30 -6.50
CA GLU A 48 -9.05 -18.47 -6.29
C GLU A 48 -8.84 -17.47 -5.15
N ASN A 49 -8.24 -17.89 -4.02
CA ASN A 49 -7.89 -16.98 -2.93
C ASN A 49 -6.90 -15.90 -3.39
N ALA A 50 -5.92 -16.27 -4.24
CA ALA A 50 -4.98 -15.32 -4.82
C ALA A 50 -5.68 -14.31 -5.76
N GLU A 51 -6.66 -14.75 -6.55
CA GLU A 51 -7.45 -13.89 -7.45
C GLU A 51 -8.36 -12.93 -6.67
N VAL A 52 -9.04 -13.40 -5.62
CA VAL A 52 -9.87 -12.58 -4.74
C VAL A 52 -9.01 -11.51 -4.05
N ALA A 53 -7.85 -11.90 -3.51
CA ALA A 53 -6.93 -10.95 -2.88
C ALA A 53 -6.35 -9.93 -3.87
N ALA A 54 -6.04 -10.35 -5.11
CA ALA A 54 -5.61 -9.44 -6.16
C ALA A 54 -6.70 -8.42 -6.55
N ALA A 55 -7.96 -8.87 -6.63
CA ALA A 55 -9.10 -8.01 -6.90
C ALA A 55 -9.33 -7.00 -5.76
N ALA A 56 -9.24 -7.43 -4.51
CA ALA A 56 -9.31 -6.56 -3.33
C ALA A 56 -8.21 -5.49 -3.36
N LEU A 57 -6.95 -5.89 -3.62
CA LEU A 57 -5.82 -4.97 -3.71
C LEU A 57 -6.06 -3.92 -4.80
N LEU A 58 -6.56 -4.32 -5.98
CA LEU A 58 -6.83 -3.37 -7.05
C LEU A 58 -7.97 -2.41 -6.70
N SER A 59 -9.00 -2.88 -6.00
CA SER A 59 -10.07 -2.03 -5.48
C SER A 59 -9.51 -0.96 -4.54
N ASP A 60 -8.64 -1.36 -3.60
CA ASP A 60 -8.01 -0.44 -2.64
C ASP A 60 -7.13 0.61 -3.35
N VAL A 61 -6.42 0.20 -4.39
CA VAL A 61 -5.65 1.13 -5.24
C VAL A 61 -6.57 2.12 -5.93
N LYS A 62 -7.68 1.66 -6.53
CA LYS A 62 -8.64 2.52 -7.23
C LYS A 62 -9.32 3.51 -6.30
N GLN A 63 -9.61 3.10 -5.06
CA GLN A 63 -10.23 3.95 -4.05
C GLN A 63 -9.25 4.96 -3.44
N GLY A 64 -7.95 4.87 -3.75
CA GLY A 64 -6.94 5.78 -3.19
C GLY A 64 -6.52 5.45 -1.75
N ASN A 65 -7.01 4.36 -1.17
CA ASN A 65 -6.70 3.94 0.21
C ASN A 65 -5.26 3.42 0.37
N ASN A 66 -4.51 3.32 -0.72
CA ASN A 66 -3.13 2.83 -0.75
C ASN A 66 -2.07 3.93 -0.50
N ILE A 67 -2.38 4.88 0.39
CA ILE A 67 -1.39 5.82 0.91
C ILE A 67 -0.78 5.16 2.17
N LYS A 68 0.38 4.53 2.00
CA LYS A 68 1.25 4.28 3.17
C LYS A 68 1.78 5.65 3.60
N VAL A 69 1.16 6.25 4.60
CA VAL A 69 1.71 7.43 5.28
C VAL A 69 2.99 6.96 5.96
N SER A 70 4.14 7.43 5.48
CA SER A 70 5.39 7.19 6.19
C SER A 70 5.45 8.06 7.44
N ASP A 71 6.17 7.61 8.47
CA ASP A 71 6.39 8.39 9.68
C ASP A 71 6.98 9.78 9.40
N SER A 72 7.73 9.93 8.31
CA SER A 72 8.26 11.23 7.86
C SER A 72 7.15 12.20 7.43
N ILE A 73 6.21 11.74 6.59
CA ILE A 73 5.09 12.57 6.13
C ILE A 73 4.20 12.96 7.32
N PHE A 74 4.00 12.04 8.26
CA PHE A 74 3.24 12.32 9.48
C PHE A 74 3.95 13.35 10.37
N LYS A 75 5.27 13.21 10.59
CA LYS A 75 6.06 14.17 11.38
C LYS A 75 6.09 15.56 10.75
N ASP A 76 6.23 15.64 9.44
CA ASP A 76 6.26 16.91 8.73
C ASP A 76 4.89 17.60 8.78
N PHE A 77 3.80 16.84 8.64
CA PHE A 77 2.44 17.36 8.84
C PHE A 77 2.21 17.85 10.28
N ALA A 78 2.64 17.08 11.29
CA ALA A 78 2.49 17.46 12.70
C ALA A 78 3.28 18.75 13.03
N LYS A 79 4.49 18.91 12.48
CA LYS A 79 5.27 20.14 12.62
C LYS A 79 4.59 21.33 11.94
N PHE A 80 4.07 21.12 10.73
CA PHE A 80 3.34 22.15 10.00
C PHE A 80 2.12 22.63 10.78
N GLN A 81 1.30 21.70 11.29
CA GLN A 81 0.12 22.03 12.08
C GLN A 81 0.45 22.80 13.36
N ARG A 82 1.50 22.40 14.08
CA ARG A 82 1.99 23.13 15.26
C ARG A 82 2.43 24.56 14.92
N SER A 83 3.09 24.75 13.77
CA SER A 83 3.51 26.09 13.35
C SER A 83 2.34 27.02 13.01
N LEU A 84 1.22 26.46 12.52
CA LEU A 84 -0.01 27.22 12.28
C LEU A 84 -0.68 27.61 13.61
N GLU A 85 -0.74 26.69 14.57
CA GLU A 85 -1.28 26.98 15.90
C GLU A 85 -0.46 28.07 16.61
N ASP A 86 0.87 27.95 16.63
CA ASP A 86 1.77 28.95 17.21
C ASP A 86 1.64 30.33 16.52
N GLY A 87 1.40 30.35 15.20
CA GLY A 87 1.15 31.55 14.43
C GLY A 87 -0.19 32.21 14.77
N ILE A 88 -1.26 31.43 14.88
CA ILE A 88 -2.60 31.90 15.28
C ILE A 88 -2.56 32.49 16.69
N TYR A 89 -1.93 31.80 17.66
CA TYR A 89 -1.79 32.28 19.03
C TYR A 89 -0.99 33.60 19.11
N LYS A 90 0.07 33.75 18.30
CA LYS A 90 0.80 35.03 18.21
C LYS A 90 -0.05 36.16 17.64
N GLN A 91 -0.88 35.88 16.62
CA GLN A 91 -1.75 36.89 16.03
C GLN A 91 -2.86 37.33 16.99
N GLN A 92 -3.38 36.40 17.80
CA GLN A 92 -4.41 36.68 18.80
C GLN A 92 -3.87 37.48 20.00
N LEU A 93 -2.62 37.26 20.42
CA LEU A 93 -1.95 38.04 21.47
C LEU A 93 -1.66 39.50 21.08
N ILE A 94 -1.51 39.79 19.78
CA ILE A 94 -1.28 41.16 19.28
C ILE A 94 -2.60 41.96 19.22
N LEU A 95 -3.74 41.27 19.12
CA LEU A 95 -5.07 41.89 18.96
C LEU A 95 -5.82 42.09 20.28
N TYR A 96 -5.33 41.56 21.39
CA TYR A 96 -5.86 41.78 22.74
C TYR A 96 -4.72 42.00 23.74
N PRO A 97 -4.23 43.25 23.89
CA PRO A 97 -3.27 43.61 24.95
C PRO A 97 -3.90 43.60 26.35
#